data_AF-A0A3Q8SVT8-F1
#
_entry.id   AF-A0A3Q8SVT8-F1
#
_cell.length_a   1.000
_cell.length_b   1.000
_cell.length_c   1.000
_cell.angle_alpha   90.00
_cell.angle_beta   90.00
_cell.angle_gamma   90.00
#
_symmetry.space_group_name_H-M   'P 1'
#
loop_
_entity.id
_entity.type
_entity.pdbx_description
1 polymer ?
#
loop_
_entity_poly.entity_id
_entity_poly.type
_entity_poly.pdbx_seq_one_letter_code
_entity_poly.pdbx_strand_id
1 'polypeptide(L)'
;MNAGESTDLTVNVVTGVPKRQDRFGYQNINGGKVYNLSFCFPYLSDYRNGKWNYHPYYDAGENRNSAVSNFHVSFFAPKSYKVAASGQSTTKNGKTTITANNMREVAIAASNKFKVDHAYANGVRINDYYLASKNSKQYNKLALMTAQDSFHIFTKKIGKYPYKEIDITEGLLGKDTGGMEYPGLIMIDASGFLQKKHPLDRYNELTEDVSHEVGHQWFYGTVGSDEYMEPWLDEGLTNLLENGV
;
A
#
# COMPACT_ATOMS: atom_id res chain seq x y z
N MET A 1 -20.39 13.19 24.91
CA MET A 1 -20.72 11.78 25.22
C MET A 1 -20.06 11.42 26.52
N ASN A 2 -20.67 10.57 27.33
CA ASN A 2 -20.07 10.01 28.54
C ASN A 2 -19.03 8.95 28.16
N ALA A 3 -18.14 8.61 29.09
CA ALA A 3 -17.16 7.54 28.88
C ALA A 3 -17.88 6.20 28.60
N GLY A 4 -17.47 5.52 27.52
CA GLY A 4 -18.05 4.24 27.09
C GLY A 4 -19.26 4.34 26.14
N GLU A 5 -19.76 5.54 25.87
CA GLU A 5 -20.80 5.75 24.85
C GLU A 5 -20.19 5.79 23.44
N SER A 6 -20.99 5.37 22.45
CA SER A 6 -20.67 5.51 21.03
C SER A 6 -21.72 6.38 20.31
N THR A 7 -21.34 6.93 19.18
CA THR A 7 -22.23 7.66 18.28
C THR A 7 -21.76 7.48 16.84
N ASP A 8 -22.64 7.76 15.89
CA ASP A 8 -22.32 7.75 14.47
C ASP A 8 -22.02 9.17 13.99
N LEU A 9 -20.88 9.33 13.32
CA LEU A 9 -20.50 10.57 12.65
C LEU A 9 -20.53 10.35 11.14
N THR A 10 -21.31 11.18 10.45
CA THR A 10 -21.29 11.22 8.98
C THR A 10 -20.61 12.50 8.51
N VAL A 11 -19.59 12.36 7.68
CA VAL A 11 -18.88 13.48 7.06
C VAL A 11 -18.99 13.35 5.54
N ASN A 12 -19.50 14.39 4.88
CA ASN A 12 -19.56 14.47 3.43
C ASN A 12 -18.43 15.37 2.93
N VAL A 13 -17.53 14.82 2.12
CA VAL A 13 -16.41 15.55 1.52
C VAL A 13 -16.47 15.39 0.01
N VAL A 14 -16.26 16.51 -0.69
CA VAL A 14 -16.08 16.53 -2.14
C VAL A 14 -14.73 17.14 -2.44
N THR A 15 -13.88 16.40 -3.12
CA THR A 15 -12.56 16.86 -3.55
C THR A 15 -12.25 16.33 -4.94
N GLY A 16 -11.44 17.08 -5.69
CA GLY A 16 -10.89 16.60 -6.95
C GLY A 16 -9.69 15.70 -6.69
N VAL A 17 -9.48 14.69 -7.54
CA VAL A 17 -8.22 13.94 -7.53
C VAL A 17 -7.20 14.75 -8.34
N PRO A 18 -6.10 15.23 -7.72
CA PRO A 18 -5.11 16.06 -8.40
C PRO A 18 -4.30 15.23 -9.40
N LYS A 19 -3.82 15.89 -10.46
CA LYS A 19 -2.85 15.28 -11.38
C LYS A 19 -1.45 15.45 -10.79
N ARG A 20 -0.99 14.48 -10.00
CA ARG A 20 0.33 14.47 -9.37
C ARG A 20 0.89 13.04 -9.25
N GLN A 21 2.21 12.90 -9.30
CA GLN A 21 2.93 11.65 -9.02
C GLN A 21 3.19 11.60 -7.52
N ASP A 22 2.30 10.95 -6.78
CA ASP A 22 2.28 10.94 -5.32
C ASP A 22 1.28 9.87 -4.80
N ARG A 23 1.23 9.70 -3.49
CA ARG A 23 0.33 8.86 -2.69
C ARG A 23 -1.16 9.17 -2.96
N PHE A 24 -1.54 10.45 -3.14
CA PHE A 24 -2.90 10.87 -3.51
C PHE A 24 -2.93 11.61 -4.86
N GLY A 25 -3.25 10.95 -5.96
CA GLY A 25 -3.32 11.61 -7.26
C GLY A 25 -3.55 10.66 -8.40
N TYR A 26 -3.60 11.21 -9.61
CA TYR A 26 -3.59 10.41 -10.82
C TYR A 26 -2.51 10.83 -11.80
N GLN A 27 -2.06 9.87 -12.58
CA GLN A 27 -1.10 10.08 -13.66
C GLN A 27 -1.65 9.53 -14.97
N ASN A 28 -1.30 10.19 -16.08
CA ASN A 28 -1.55 9.66 -17.41
C ASN A 28 -0.44 8.67 -17.75
N ILE A 29 -0.84 7.51 -18.26
CA ILE A 29 0.06 6.50 -18.83
C ILE A 29 -0.35 6.26 -20.28
N ASN A 30 0.44 5.46 -21.02
CA ASN A 30 0.12 5.18 -22.42
C ASN A 30 -1.28 4.56 -22.57
N GLY A 31 -2.21 5.34 -23.13
CA GLY A 31 -3.59 4.93 -23.37
C GLY A 31 -4.47 4.75 -22.13
N GLY A 32 -4.05 5.23 -20.95
CA GLY A 32 -4.79 5.02 -19.70
C GLY A 32 -4.38 5.95 -18.56
N LYS A 33 -4.85 5.64 -17.36
CA LYS A 33 -4.53 6.37 -16.12
C LYS A 33 -4.29 5.42 -14.96
N VAL A 34 -3.39 5.80 -14.08
CA VAL A 34 -3.22 5.21 -12.74
C VAL A 34 -3.70 6.23 -11.72
N TYR A 35 -4.42 5.75 -10.72
CA TYR A 35 -4.91 6.52 -9.58
C TYR A 35 -4.33 5.90 -8.32
N ASN A 36 -3.57 6.68 -7.56
CA ASN A 36 -3.18 6.37 -6.18
C ASN A 36 -4.12 7.17 -5.29
N LEU A 37 -4.95 6.49 -4.51
CA LEU A 37 -6.03 7.10 -3.72
C LEU A 37 -5.81 6.87 -2.23
N SER A 38 -4.57 7.00 -1.80
CA SER A 38 -4.25 7.17 -0.39
C SER A 38 -4.81 8.51 0.09
N PHE A 39 -5.17 8.63 1.36
CA PHE A 39 -5.65 9.90 1.92
C PHE A 39 -6.93 10.47 1.29
N CYS A 40 -7.67 9.70 0.47
CA CYS A 40 -8.79 10.21 -0.30
C CYS A 40 -10.10 10.40 0.50
N PHE A 41 -10.08 10.10 1.80
CA PHE A 41 -11.19 10.26 2.73
C PHE A 41 -10.68 10.76 4.10
N PRO A 42 -11.54 11.40 4.92
CA PRO A 42 -11.14 11.85 6.26
C PRO A 42 -10.78 10.69 7.19
N TYR A 43 -9.69 10.83 7.92
CA TYR A 43 -9.33 9.94 9.02
C TYR A 43 -9.69 10.63 10.34
N LEU A 44 -10.15 9.84 11.30
CA LEU A 44 -10.29 10.32 12.67
C LEU A 44 -8.90 10.36 13.31
N SER A 45 -8.53 11.53 13.83
CA SER A 45 -7.35 11.66 14.67
C SER A 45 -7.52 10.80 15.92
N ASP A 46 -6.44 10.18 16.39
CA ASP A 46 -6.47 9.40 17.63
C ASP A 46 -6.50 10.31 18.86
N TYR A 47 -7.14 9.85 19.94
CA TYR A 47 -7.19 10.56 21.23
C TYR A 47 -6.53 9.73 22.32
N ARG A 48 -5.33 10.14 22.73
CA ARG A 48 -4.52 9.43 23.74
C ARG A 48 -4.15 10.37 24.87
N ASN A 49 -4.16 9.86 26.11
CA ASN A 49 -3.70 10.58 27.30
C ASN A 49 -4.32 11.99 27.48
N GLY A 50 -5.60 12.14 27.13
CA GLY A 50 -6.32 13.41 27.26
C GLY A 50 -6.02 14.44 26.17
N LYS A 51 -5.39 14.05 25.07
CA LYS A 51 -5.04 14.94 23.95
C LYS A 51 -5.33 14.27 22.61
N TRP A 52 -5.76 15.07 21.63
CA TRP A 52 -5.82 14.63 20.24
C TRP A 52 -4.41 14.61 19.64
N ASN A 53 -4.10 13.54 18.92
CA ASN A 53 -2.85 13.41 18.17
C ASN A 53 -2.98 14.21 16.87
N TYR A 54 -2.62 15.48 16.93
CA TYR A 54 -2.57 16.36 15.78
C TYR A 54 -1.16 16.36 15.19
N HIS A 55 -0.96 15.53 14.17
CA HIS A 55 0.25 15.55 13.35
C HIS A 55 -0.07 16.32 12.06
N PRO A 56 0.59 17.44 11.77
CA PRO A 56 0.41 18.11 10.50
C PRO A 56 0.89 17.19 9.38
N TYR A 57 0.18 17.19 8.26
CA TYR A 57 0.64 16.46 7.09
C TYR A 57 2.00 17.01 6.62
N TYR A 58 2.92 16.09 6.33
CA TYR A 58 4.28 16.38 5.91
C TYR A 58 4.59 15.55 4.67
N ASP A 59 5.11 16.17 3.61
CA ASP A 59 5.26 15.52 2.29
C ASP A 59 6.41 14.49 2.22
N ALA A 60 7.33 14.49 3.18
CA ALA A 60 8.49 13.61 3.15
C ALA A 60 8.43 12.56 4.27
N GLY A 61 8.61 11.28 3.91
CA GLY A 61 8.59 10.16 4.84
C GLY A 61 7.22 9.91 5.47
N GLU A 62 7.22 9.06 6.49
CA GLU A 62 5.98 8.64 7.13
C GLU A 62 5.37 9.68 8.05
N ASN A 63 4.05 9.79 7.97
CA ASN A 63 3.36 10.97 8.46
C ASN A 63 2.02 10.69 9.16
N ARG A 64 1.70 9.44 9.51
CA ARG A 64 0.46 9.12 10.21
C ARG A 64 0.65 8.46 11.55
N ASN A 65 -0.46 8.39 12.27
CA ASN A 65 -0.62 7.59 13.47
C ASN A 65 -2.11 7.28 13.58
N SER A 66 -2.52 6.24 12.86
CA SER A 66 -3.93 5.85 12.78
C SER A 66 -4.23 4.73 13.78
N ALA A 67 -5.34 4.87 14.51
CA ALA A 67 -5.84 3.81 15.36
C ALA A 67 -6.31 2.62 14.52
N VAL A 68 -6.03 1.41 15.00
CA VAL A 68 -6.51 0.18 14.37
C VAL A 68 -8.04 0.18 14.33
N SER A 69 -8.59 -0.02 13.14
CA SER A 69 -10.02 0.13 12.86
C SER A 69 -10.54 -0.95 11.90
N ASN A 70 -11.86 -1.05 11.81
CA ASN A 70 -12.53 -1.85 10.79
C ASN A 70 -13.10 -0.91 9.71
N PHE A 71 -12.80 -1.19 8.45
CA PHE A 71 -13.27 -0.40 7.32
C PHE A 71 -14.16 -1.25 6.42
N HIS A 72 -15.29 -0.69 6.04
CA HIS A 72 -16.16 -1.22 5.00
C HIS A 72 -16.36 -0.15 3.93
N VAL A 73 -15.68 -0.29 2.78
CA VAL A 73 -15.63 0.75 1.75
C VAL A 73 -16.37 0.28 0.50
N SER A 74 -17.22 1.15 -0.03
CA SER A 74 -17.80 1.02 -1.37
C SER A 74 -17.11 2.00 -2.31
N PHE A 75 -16.24 1.50 -3.17
CA PHE A 75 -15.53 2.28 -4.18
C PHE A 75 -16.16 2.09 -5.56
N PHE A 76 -16.34 3.18 -6.30
CA PHE A 76 -16.96 3.14 -7.63
C PHE A 76 -15.98 3.63 -8.69
N ALA A 77 -15.78 2.84 -9.74
CA ALA A 77 -14.94 3.17 -10.88
C ALA A 77 -15.56 2.64 -12.18
N PRO A 78 -15.18 3.19 -13.35
CA PRO A 78 -15.59 2.62 -14.62
C PRO A 78 -15.22 1.13 -14.72
N LYS A 79 -16.07 0.31 -15.36
CA LYS A 79 -15.91 -1.17 -15.43
C LYS A 79 -14.58 -1.64 -16.01
N SER A 80 -13.87 -0.79 -16.76
CA SER A 80 -12.56 -1.11 -17.33
C SER A 80 -11.42 -1.02 -16.31
N TYR A 81 -11.65 -0.44 -15.13
CA TYR A 81 -10.63 -0.30 -14.09
C TYR A 81 -10.53 -1.58 -13.26
N LYS A 82 -9.29 -1.99 -13.01
CA LYS A 82 -8.99 -2.91 -11.91
C LYS A 82 -8.60 -2.09 -10.69
N VAL A 83 -8.94 -2.60 -9.52
CA VAL A 83 -8.78 -1.94 -8.23
C VAL A 83 -8.02 -2.88 -7.33
N ALA A 84 -6.89 -2.40 -6.81
CA ALA A 84 -6.15 -2.99 -5.71
C ALA A 84 -6.44 -2.15 -4.46
N ALA A 85 -6.56 -2.78 -3.30
CA ALA A 85 -6.94 -2.09 -2.09
C ALA A 85 -6.40 -2.78 -0.85
N SER A 86 -6.21 -2.02 0.23
CA SER A 86 -6.00 -2.60 1.55
C SER A 86 -7.16 -3.52 1.93
N GLY A 87 -6.86 -4.65 2.56
CA GLY A 87 -7.86 -5.63 2.96
C GLY A 87 -8.45 -6.42 1.79
N GLN A 88 -9.54 -7.13 2.06
CA GLN A 88 -10.12 -8.00 1.04
C GLN A 88 -11.08 -7.25 0.13
N SER A 89 -10.90 -7.38 -1.18
CA SER A 89 -11.74 -6.65 -2.15
C SER A 89 -12.47 -7.55 -3.14
N THR A 90 -13.65 -7.12 -3.58
CA THR A 90 -14.40 -7.79 -4.66
C THR A 90 -15.08 -6.75 -5.54
N THR A 91 -14.86 -6.87 -6.85
CA THR A 91 -15.42 -5.95 -7.84
C THR A 91 -16.57 -6.58 -8.62
N LYS A 92 -17.72 -5.91 -8.63
CA LYS A 92 -18.90 -6.28 -9.43
C LYS A 92 -19.48 -5.05 -10.11
N ASN A 93 -19.55 -5.07 -11.44
CA ASN A 93 -20.18 -4.02 -12.25
C ASN A 93 -19.68 -2.59 -11.97
N GLY A 94 -18.38 -2.40 -11.71
CA GLY A 94 -17.80 -1.09 -11.43
C GLY A 94 -17.93 -0.63 -9.96
N LYS A 95 -18.49 -1.47 -9.09
CA LYS A 95 -18.45 -1.28 -7.63
C LYS A 95 -17.45 -2.27 -7.03
N THR A 96 -16.43 -1.78 -6.36
CA THR A 96 -15.51 -2.55 -5.52
C THR A 96 -15.95 -2.43 -4.06
N THR A 97 -16.22 -3.56 -3.41
CA THR A 97 -16.47 -3.62 -1.97
C THR A 97 -15.19 -4.08 -1.28
N ILE A 98 -14.73 -3.31 -0.30
CA ILE A 98 -13.49 -3.55 0.44
C ILE A 98 -13.85 -3.78 1.90
N THR A 99 -13.32 -4.86 2.47
CA THR A 99 -13.45 -5.19 3.89
C THR A 99 -12.05 -5.34 4.49
N ALA A 100 -11.67 -4.37 5.32
CA ALA A 100 -10.39 -4.33 6.02
C ALA A 100 -10.67 -4.36 7.53
N ASN A 101 -10.42 -5.50 8.16
CA ASN A 101 -10.65 -5.68 9.61
C ASN A 101 -9.33 -5.56 10.36
N ASN A 102 -9.34 -4.86 11.49
CA ASN A 102 -8.16 -4.61 12.33
C ASN A 102 -6.97 -4.01 11.56
N MET A 103 -7.23 -3.13 10.60
CA MET A 103 -6.18 -2.44 9.83
C MET A 103 -6.02 -1.01 10.32
N ARG A 104 -4.84 -0.43 10.15
CA ARG A 104 -4.58 0.97 10.54
C ARG A 104 -5.17 1.96 9.55
N GLU A 105 -5.24 1.57 8.29
CA GLU A 105 -5.68 2.43 7.20
C GLU A 105 -6.14 1.61 5.99
N VAL A 106 -6.81 2.30 5.07
CA VAL A 106 -7.14 1.78 3.75
C VAL A 106 -6.59 2.73 2.71
N ALA A 107 -5.86 2.17 1.75
CA ALA A 107 -5.48 2.81 0.50
C ALA A 107 -6.08 2.04 -0.68
N ILE A 108 -6.19 2.72 -1.82
CA ILE A 108 -6.76 2.17 -3.05
C ILE A 108 -5.87 2.59 -4.21
N ALA A 109 -5.51 1.65 -5.09
CA ALA A 109 -4.92 1.93 -6.38
C ALA A 109 -5.87 1.45 -7.49
N ALA A 110 -6.03 2.23 -8.55
CA ALA A 110 -6.91 1.86 -9.65
C ALA A 110 -6.36 2.26 -11.02
N SER A 111 -6.46 1.36 -11.99
CA SER A 111 -6.06 1.63 -13.37
C SER A 111 -6.86 0.80 -14.36
N ASN A 112 -7.14 1.40 -15.52
CA ASN A 112 -7.71 0.67 -16.66
C ASN A 112 -6.66 -0.10 -17.48
N LYS A 113 -5.40 -0.10 -17.03
CA LYS A 113 -4.28 -0.79 -17.68
C LYS A 113 -3.60 -1.84 -16.81
N PHE A 114 -4.01 -2.00 -15.55
CA PHE A 114 -3.46 -3.06 -14.72
C PHE A 114 -3.70 -4.43 -15.34
N LYS A 115 -2.64 -5.21 -15.41
CA LYS A 115 -2.65 -6.66 -15.45
C LYS A 115 -2.49 -7.17 -14.02
N VAL A 116 -2.87 -8.43 -13.80
CA VAL A 116 -2.81 -9.01 -12.46
C VAL A 116 -2.28 -10.41 -12.59
N ASP A 117 -1.18 -10.70 -11.92
CA ASP A 117 -0.73 -12.05 -11.62
C ASP A 117 -0.78 -12.28 -10.11
N HIS A 118 -0.59 -13.52 -9.67
CA HIS A 118 -0.62 -13.84 -8.25
C HIS A 118 0.28 -15.02 -7.90
N ALA A 119 0.71 -15.05 -6.66
CA ALA A 119 1.41 -16.16 -6.01
C ALA A 119 0.79 -16.44 -4.64
N TYR A 120 1.28 -17.49 -3.98
CA TYR A 120 0.93 -17.82 -2.61
C TYR A 120 2.19 -18.00 -1.78
N ALA A 121 2.20 -17.40 -0.59
CA ALA A 121 3.24 -17.60 0.42
C ALA A 121 2.57 -17.93 1.74
N ASN A 122 2.91 -19.06 2.35
CA ASN A 122 2.42 -19.45 3.68
C ASN A 122 0.87 -19.41 3.82
N GLY A 123 0.14 -19.69 2.72
CA GLY A 123 -1.33 -19.66 2.68
C GLY A 123 -1.95 -18.27 2.48
N VAL A 124 -1.14 -17.23 2.34
CA VAL A 124 -1.53 -15.86 2.01
C VAL A 124 -1.40 -15.65 0.51
N ARG A 125 -2.40 -15.02 -0.09
CA ARG A 125 -2.39 -14.67 -1.52
C ARG A 125 -1.66 -13.35 -1.72
N ILE A 126 -0.70 -13.33 -2.64
CA ILE A 126 0.02 -12.12 -3.05
C ILE A 126 -0.43 -11.82 -4.47
N ASN A 127 -1.08 -10.69 -4.70
CA ASN A 127 -1.45 -10.24 -6.04
C ASN A 127 -0.50 -9.14 -6.50
N ASP A 128 -0.03 -9.18 -7.75
CA ASP A 128 0.78 -8.11 -8.35
C ASP A 128 0.00 -7.45 -9.50
N TYR A 129 -0.33 -6.18 -9.32
CA TYR A 129 -1.01 -5.32 -10.27
C TYR A 129 0.00 -4.46 -11.04
N TYR A 130 0.39 -4.93 -12.21
CA TYR A 130 1.44 -4.33 -13.03
C TYR A 130 0.90 -3.73 -14.32
N LEU A 131 1.64 -2.83 -14.95
CA LEU A 131 1.33 -2.16 -16.20
C LEU A 131 2.04 -2.84 -17.36
N ALA A 132 1.34 -2.96 -18.50
CA ALA A 132 1.95 -3.54 -19.70
C ALA A 132 3.01 -2.59 -20.31
N SER A 133 4.25 -3.05 -20.35
CA SER A 133 5.40 -2.36 -20.95
C SER A 133 6.39 -3.37 -21.54
N LYS A 134 7.44 -2.89 -22.23
CA LYS A 134 8.48 -3.77 -22.81
C LYS A 134 9.08 -4.74 -21.78
N ASN A 135 9.25 -4.30 -20.53
CA ASN A 135 9.91 -5.06 -19.47
C ASN A 135 8.96 -5.54 -18.37
N SER A 136 7.65 -5.30 -18.53
CA SER A 136 6.61 -5.67 -17.57
C SER A 136 6.64 -7.14 -17.13
N LYS A 137 6.93 -8.08 -18.04
CA LYS A 137 7.04 -9.50 -17.69
C LYS A 137 8.19 -9.78 -16.73
N GLN A 138 9.31 -9.08 -16.89
CA GLN A 138 10.49 -9.26 -16.06
C GLN A 138 10.30 -8.58 -14.70
N TYR A 139 9.74 -7.36 -14.71
CA TYR A 139 9.30 -6.65 -13.51
C TYR A 139 8.37 -7.53 -12.68
N ASN A 140 7.23 -7.96 -13.24
CA ASN A 140 6.22 -8.75 -12.53
C ASN A 140 6.78 -10.08 -12.03
N LYS A 141 7.66 -10.74 -12.80
CA LYS A 141 8.31 -11.95 -12.33
C LYS A 141 9.20 -11.68 -11.12
N LEU A 142 10.03 -10.64 -11.18
CA LEU A 142 10.97 -10.31 -10.10
C LEU A 142 10.22 -9.85 -8.86
N ALA A 143 9.32 -8.87 -8.98
CA ALA A 143 8.52 -8.36 -7.87
C ALA A 143 7.73 -9.47 -7.16
N LEU A 144 7.04 -10.34 -7.92
CA LEU A 144 6.24 -11.41 -7.32
C LEU A 144 7.11 -12.50 -6.66
N MET A 145 8.28 -12.81 -7.23
CA MET A 145 9.24 -13.75 -6.62
C MET A 145 9.84 -13.17 -5.33
N THR A 146 10.33 -11.93 -5.38
CA THR A 146 10.87 -11.23 -4.21
C THR A 146 9.82 -11.17 -3.10
N ALA A 147 8.60 -10.73 -3.42
CA ALA A 147 7.54 -10.67 -2.42
C ALA A 147 7.24 -12.04 -1.80
N GLN A 148 7.23 -13.12 -2.59
CA GLN A 148 7.02 -14.47 -2.09
C GLN A 148 8.15 -14.92 -1.15
N ASP A 149 9.40 -14.67 -1.52
CA ASP A 149 10.58 -15.05 -0.74
C ASP A 149 10.67 -14.23 0.56
N SER A 150 10.52 -12.90 0.48
CA SER A 150 10.43 -12.01 1.64
C SER A 150 9.34 -12.45 2.60
N PHE A 151 8.14 -12.76 2.09
CA PHE A 151 7.03 -13.20 2.93
C PHE A 151 7.34 -14.51 3.66
N HIS A 152 7.98 -15.47 2.99
CA HIS A 152 8.38 -16.72 3.61
C HIS A 152 9.41 -16.50 4.72
N ILE A 153 10.43 -15.68 4.44
CA ILE A 153 11.52 -15.34 5.37
C ILE A 153 10.98 -14.61 6.59
N PHE A 154 10.15 -13.57 6.40
CA PHE A 154 9.62 -12.75 7.49
C PHE A 154 8.59 -13.52 8.32
N THR A 155 7.75 -14.35 7.69
CA THR A 155 6.86 -15.26 8.43
C THR A 155 7.65 -16.17 9.36
N LYS A 156 8.80 -16.70 8.90
CA LYS A 156 9.67 -17.57 9.70
C LYS A 156 10.40 -16.82 10.81
N LYS A 157 10.86 -15.59 10.56
CA LYS A 157 11.64 -14.78 11.52
C LYS A 157 10.76 -14.14 12.60
N ILE A 158 9.59 -13.62 12.23
CA ILE A 158 8.79 -12.73 13.07
C ILE A 158 7.54 -13.44 13.59
N GLY A 159 6.80 -14.08 12.69
CA GLY A 159 5.55 -14.75 13.03
C GLY A 159 4.52 -14.68 11.91
N LYS A 160 3.35 -15.27 12.16
CA LYS A 160 2.29 -15.40 11.16
C LYS A 160 1.70 -14.04 10.78
N TYR A 161 1.61 -13.76 9.47
CA TYR A 161 0.84 -12.62 8.97
C TYR A 161 -0.66 -12.78 9.26
N PRO A 162 -1.35 -11.75 9.81
CA PRO A 162 -2.71 -11.91 10.31
C PRO A 162 -3.78 -11.85 9.19
N TYR A 163 -3.46 -11.35 8.00
CA TYR A 163 -4.42 -11.18 6.91
C TYR A 163 -4.30 -12.29 5.85
N LYS A 164 -5.30 -12.36 4.96
CA LYS A 164 -5.42 -13.44 3.96
C LYS A 164 -4.80 -13.11 2.62
N GLU A 165 -4.64 -11.82 2.32
CA GLU A 165 -4.04 -11.36 1.07
C GLU A 165 -3.28 -10.05 1.27
N ILE A 166 -2.39 -9.80 0.32
CA ILE A 166 -1.71 -8.54 0.11
C ILE A 166 -1.69 -8.24 -1.39
N ASP A 167 -1.95 -6.99 -1.73
CA ASP A 167 -1.85 -6.49 -3.09
C ASP A 167 -0.57 -5.66 -3.24
N ILE A 168 0.14 -5.84 -4.36
CA ILE A 168 1.30 -5.06 -4.78
C ILE A 168 0.91 -4.38 -6.08
N THR A 169 1.33 -3.13 -6.27
CA THR A 169 0.99 -2.36 -7.47
C THR A 169 2.19 -1.58 -7.99
N GLU A 170 2.25 -1.35 -9.30
CA GLU A 170 3.11 -0.27 -9.84
C GLU A 170 2.53 1.09 -9.44
N GLY A 171 3.07 1.67 -8.37
CA GLY A 171 2.72 2.98 -7.84
C GLY A 171 3.59 4.06 -8.47
N LEU A 172 3.01 4.94 -9.29
CA LEU A 172 3.73 6.08 -9.85
C LEU A 172 3.89 7.21 -8.80
N LEU A 173 4.68 6.94 -7.76
CA LEU A 173 4.72 7.70 -6.50
C LEU A 173 5.54 9.00 -6.55
N GLY A 174 6.32 9.25 -7.60
CA GLY A 174 7.14 10.47 -7.70
C GLY A 174 8.62 10.14 -7.80
N LYS A 175 9.50 11.00 -7.28
CA LYS A 175 10.94 10.72 -7.22
C LYS A 175 11.32 10.30 -5.81
N ASP A 176 12.18 9.29 -5.74
CA ASP A 176 12.95 8.87 -4.56
C ASP A 176 12.11 8.34 -3.37
N THR A 177 10.99 7.68 -3.63
CA THR A 177 10.19 7.03 -2.57
C THR A 177 10.46 5.54 -2.40
N GLY A 178 10.94 4.84 -3.45
CA GLY A 178 11.12 3.37 -3.45
C GLY A 178 9.77 2.64 -3.50
N GLY A 179 9.01 2.72 -2.42
CA GLY A 179 7.67 2.18 -2.31
C GLY A 179 6.77 2.97 -1.34
N MET A 180 5.70 2.29 -0.89
CA MET A 180 4.75 2.76 0.11
C MET A 180 3.91 1.57 0.58
N GLU A 181 3.78 1.43 1.89
CA GLU A 181 3.63 0.16 2.60
C GLU A 181 2.24 -0.12 3.19
N TYR A 182 1.19 0.59 2.75
CA TYR A 182 -0.13 0.53 3.40
C TYR A 182 -0.55 -0.90 3.79
N PRO A 183 -1.14 -1.15 4.96
CA PRO A 183 -1.54 -2.49 5.40
C PRO A 183 -2.36 -3.21 4.32
N GLY A 184 -1.80 -4.31 3.80
CA GLY A 184 -2.41 -5.12 2.74
C GLY A 184 -2.38 -4.53 1.33
N LEU A 185 -1.77 -3.36 1.11
CA LEU A 185 -1.55 -2.75 -0.20
C LEU A 185 -0.18 -2.06 -0.28
N ILE A 186 0.73 -2.64 -1.05
CA ILE A 186 2.03 -2.07 -1.37
C ILE A 186 1.98 -1.34 -2.73
N MET A 187 2.60 -0.17 -2.81
CA MET A 187 2.81 0.56 -4.05
C MET A 187 4.31 0.69 -4.31
N ILE A 188 4.81 0.10 -5.41
CA ILE A 188 6.23 0.13 -5.78
C ILE A 188 6.49 1.15 -6.88
N ASP A 189 7.50 2.00 -6.72
CA ASP A 189 7.98 2.83 -7.81
C ASP A 189 8.82 2.02 -8.82
N ALA A 190 8.13 1.46 -9.80
CA ALA A 190 8.77 0.72 -10.88
C ALA A 190 9.50 1.61 -11.91
N SER A 191 9.50 2.95 -11.76
CA SER A 191 9.98 3.87 -12.79
C SER A 191 11.45 3.67 -13.15
N GLY A 192 12.30 3.36 -12.15
CA GLY A 192 13.72 3.03 -12.33
C GLY A 192 13.94 1.74 -13.11
N PHE A 193 13.24 0.67 -12.71
CA PHE A 193 13.35 -0.65 -13.36
C PHE A 193 12.86 -0.64 -14.81
N LEU A 194 11.83 0.14 -15.12
CA LEU A 194 11.18 0.11 -16.44
C LEU A 194 11.86 0.99 -17.52
N GLN A 195 12.91 1.75 -17.19
CA GLN A 195 13.64 2.60 -18.15
C GLN A 195 14.38 1.82 -19.23
N LYS A 196 14.50 2.32 -20.46
CA LYS A 196 15.06 1.58 -21.63
C LYS A 196 16.42 0.86 -21.42
N LYS A 197 17.25 1.31 -20.47
CA LYS A 197 18.47 0.63 -20.02
C LYS A 197 18.29 0.20 -18.56
N HIS A 198 18.31 -1.11 -18.31
CA HIS A 198 18.19 -1.71 -16.98
C HIS A 198 19.56 -2.28 -16.59
N PRO A 199 20.46 -1.50 -15.97
CA PRO A 199 21.68 -2.07 -15.40
C PRO A 199 21.31 -3.08 -14.30
N LEU A 200 22.27 -3.93 -13.93
CA LEU A 200 22.08 -4.94 -12.87
C LEU A 200 21.59 -4.30 -11.57
N ASP A 201 22.07 -3.10 -11.26
CA ASP A 201 21.71 -2.34 -10.06
C ASP A 201 20.18 -2.13 -9.93
N ARG A 202 19.44 -2.02 -11.05
CA ARG A 202 17.97 -1.88 -11.01
C ARG A 202 17.26 -3.14 -10.50
N TYR A 203 17.87 -4.32 -10.66
CA TYR A 203 17.32 -5.56 -10.11
C TYR A 203 17.47 -5.57 -8.59
N ASN A 204 18.60 -5.08 -8.09
CA ASN A 204 18.85 -4.96 -6.67
C ASN A 204 17.89 -3.94 -6.06
N GLU A 205 17.79 -2.74 -6.64
CA GLU A 205 16.83 -1.70 -6.20
C GLU A 205 15.39 -2.25 -6.14
N LEU A 206 14.89 -2.89 -7.20
CA LEU A 206 13.53 -3.43 -7.17
C LEU A 206 13.36 -4.55 -6.12
N THR A 207 14.41 -5.34 -5.89
CA THR A 207 14.36 -6.42 -4.89
C THR A 207 14.37 -5.84 -3.48
N GLU A 208 15.20 -4.84 -3.23
CA GLU A 208 15.30 -4.05 -2.00
C GLU A 208 13.94 -3.40 -1.72
N ASP A 209 13.43 -2.55 -2.61
CA ASP A 209 12.14 -1.88 -2.50
C ASP A 209 11.01 -2.89 -2.17
N VAL A 210 10.84 -3.94 -3.00
CA VAL A 210 9.77 -4.92 -2.76
C VAL A 210 9.93 -5.63 -1.42
N SER A 211 11.15 -5.97 -1.03
CA SER A 211 11.41 -6.66 0.23
C SER A 211 11.18 -5.75 1.44
N HIS A 212 11.56 -4.47 1.34
CA HIS A 212 11.32 -3.43 2.33
C HIS A 212 9.82 -3.26 2.56
N GLU A 213 9.07 -3.00 1.50
CA GLU A 213 7.62 -2.79 1.60
C GLU A 213 6.86 -4.02 2.14
N VAL A 214 7.35 -5.23 1.86
CA VAL A 214 6.80 -6.47 2.44
C VAL A 214 7.15 -6.58 3.92
N GLY A 215 8.29 -6.07 4.37
CA GLY A 215 8.69 -6.05 5.79
C GLY A 215 7.75 -5.18 6.63
N HIS A 216 7.32 -4.04 6.08
CA HIS A 216 6.31 -3.16 6.67
C HIS A 216 4.91 -3.80 6.86
N GLN A 217 4.70 -5.01 6.35
CA GLN A 217 3.46 -5.74 6.61
C GLN A 217 3.46 -6.35 8.02
N TRP A 218 4.64 -6.53 8.61
CA TRP A 218 4.84 -6.92 10.00
C TRP A 218 5.07 -5.70 10.90
N PHE A 219 6.07 -4.87 10.61
CA PHE A 219 6.33 -3.63 11.34
C PHE A 219 5.53 -2.50 10.70
N TYR A 220 4.86 -1.66 11.47
CA TYR A 220 3.72 -0.84 11.03
C TYR A 220 2.42 -1.61 10.79
N GLY A 221 2.36 -2.48 9.77
CA GLY A 221 1.10 -3.09 9.33
C GLY A 221 0.42 -3.99 10.37
N THR A 222 1.21 -4.76 11.13
CA THR A 222 0.72 -5.65 12.20
C THR A 222 1.13 -5.15 13.58
N VAL A 223 2.41 -4.83 13.77
CA VAL A 223 2.96 -4.20 14.97
C VAL A 223 3.09 -2.72 14.71
N GLY A 224 2.03 -1.99 15.05
CA GLY A 224 1.94 -0.57 14.74
C GLY A 224 2.80 0.32 15.63
N SER A 225 3.45 1.30 15.03
CA SER A 225 4.19 2.40 15.66
C SER A 225 3.47 3.75 15.48
N ASP A 226 3.99 4.80 16.09
CA ASP A 226 3.70 6.19 15.71
C ASP A 226 4.75 6.61 14.67
N GLU A 227 4.55 6.26 13.40
CA GLU A 227 5.54 6.51 12.33
C GLU A 227 5.89 8.00 12.16
N TYR A 228 5.01 8.92 12.59
CA TYR A 228 5.31 10.35 12.61
C TYR A 228 6.37 10.70 13.68
N MET A 229 6.24 10.17 14.90
CA MET A 229 7.13 10.51 16.03
C MET A 229 8.31 9.55 16.19
N GLU A 230 8.13 8.30 15.78
CA GLU A 230 9.05 7.18 15.94
C GLU A 230 9.26 6.43 14.62
N PRO A 231 9.55 7.11 13.49
CA PRO A 231 9.71 6.47 12.17
C PRO A 231 10.78 5.38 12.18
N TRP A 232 11.79 5.51 13.04
CA TRP A 232 12.87 4.53 13.17
C TRP A 232 12.40 3.13 13.59
N LEU A 233 11.28 3.02 14.33
CA LEU A 233 10.72 1.72 14.71
C LEU A 233 10.15 0.99 13.51
N ASP A 234 9.65 1.74 12.54
CA ASP A 234 9.10 1.18 11.33
C ASP A 234 10.22 0.92 10.32
N GLU A 235 10.80 2.00 9.80
CA GLU A 235 11.85 1.98 8.79
C GLU A 235 13.08 1.20 9.24
N GLY A 236 13.55 1.41 10.47
CA GLY A 236 14.76 0.76 10.95
C GLY A 236 14.60 -0.74 11.14
N LEU A 237 13.43 -1.21 11.57
CA LEU A 237 13.16 -2.65 11.70
C LEU A 237 12.97 -3.29 10.33
N THR A 238 12.31 -2.59 9.40
CA THR A 238 12.15 -3.05 8.02
C THR A 238 13.50 -3.15 7.30
N ASN A 239 14.37 -2.14 7.41
CA ASN A 239 15.76 -2.16 6.90
C ASN A 239 16.55 -3.38 7.42
N LEU A 240 16.36 -3.77 8.68
CA LEU A 240 17.03 -4.96 9.24
C LEU A 240 16.52 -6.27 8.59
N LEU A 241 15.25 -6.30 8.19
CA LEU A 241 14.62 -7.48 7.58
C LEU A 241 15.08 -7.70 6.14
N GLU A 242 15.02 -6.65 5.32
CA GLU A 242 15.30 -6.72 3.87
C GLU A 242 16.72 -7.20 3.55
N ASN A 243 17.71 -6.84 4.37
CA ASN A 243 19.10 -7.27 4.22
C ASN A 243 19.29 -8.81 4.32
N GLY A 244 18.25 -9.54 4.75
CA GLY A 244 18.25 -10.99 4.81
C GLY A 244 17.42 -11.69 3.75
N VAL A 245 16.99 -10.98 2.70
CA VAL A 245 16.23 -11.49 1.54
C VAL A 245 17.18 -11.82 0.39
#